data_AF-A0A8I2DAH4-F1
#
_entry.id   AF-A0A8I2DAH4-F1
#
_cell.length_a   1.000
_cell.length_b   1.000
_cell.length_c   1.000
_cell.angle_alpha   90.00
_cell.angle_beta   90.00
_cell.angle_gamma   90.00
#
_symmetry.space_group_name_H-M   'P 1'
#
loop_
_entity.id
_entity.type
_entity.pdbx_description
1 polymer ?
#
loop_
_entity_poly.entity_id
_entity_poly.type
_entity_poly.pdbx_seq_one_letter_code
_entity_poly.pdbx_strand_id
1 'polypeptide(L)'
;MTKIQNTPLIDEDDIIEMAYDLFLDGAMENLEPADQLIFALQFEELGAAEIVPFSHNWQDIINDNIELEQLSEVVIGLAQSPDAELDDIFARVLISRHPSKPFHHILWKK
;
A
#
# COMPACT_ATOMS: atom_id res chain seq x y z
N MET A 1 27.81 -25.92 2.74
CA MET A 1 27.89 -24.96 1.63
C MET A 1 26.61 -24.15 1.64
N THR A 2 26.63 -23.01 2.30
CA THR A 2 25.46 -22.20 2.63
C THR A 2 25.11 -21.35 1.42
N LYS A 3 24.29 -21.88 0.51
CA LYS A 3 23.56 -21.02 -0.44
C LYS A 3 22.30 -20.56 0.27
N ILE A 4 22.45 -19.49 1.05
CA ILE A 4 21.34 -18.57 1.31
C ILE A 4 20.81 -18.19 -0.07
N GLN A 5 19.68 -18.79 -0.45
CA GLN A 5 18.92 -18.37 -1.62
C GLN A 5 18.34 -17.01 -1.23
N ASN A 6 19.14 -15.97 -1.46
CA ASN A 6 18.71 -14.59 -1.33
C ASN A 6 17.79 -14.32 -2.53
N THR A 7 16.57 -14.87 -2.49
CA THR A 7 15.50 -14.38 -3.34
C THR A 7 15.42 -12.89 -3.04
N PRO A 8 15.71 -11.99 -4.00
CA PRO A 8 15.56 -10.57 -3.74
C PRO A 8 14.08 -10.37 -3.45
N LEU A 9 13.76 -10.10 -2.19
CA LEU A 9 12.46 -9.56 -1.84
C LEU A 9 12.30 -8.27 -2.64
N ILE A 10 11.09 -8.00 -3.10
CA ILE A 10 10.79 -6.75 -3.81
C ILE A 10 11.21 -5.58 -2.89
N ASP A 11 11.94 -4.62 -3.45
CA ASP A 11 12.39 -3.43 -2.75
C ASP A 11 11.20 -2.56 -2.33
N GLU A 12 11.43 -1.69 -1.36
CA GLU A 12 10.38 -0.82 -0.82
C GLU A 12 9.80 0.10 -1.89
N ASP A 13 10.66 0.69 -2.73
CA ASP A 13 10.24 1.53 -3.85
C ASP A 13 9.35 0.77 -4.86
N ASP A 14 9.76 -0.43 -5.28
CA ASP A 14 8.95 -1.28 -6.18
C ASP A 14 7.59 -1.63 -5.56
N ILE A 15 7.55 -1.88 -4.25
CA ILE A 15 6.29 -2.14 -3.53
C ILE A 15 5.39 -0.90 -3.55
N ILE A 16 5.95 0.29 -3.32
CA ILE A 16 5.21 1.56 -3.35
C ILE A 16 4.66 1.81 -4.74
N GLU A 17 5.47 1.67 -5.80
CA GLU A 17 5.03 1.83 -7.18
C GLU A 17 3.88 0.87 -7.51
N MET A 18 4.01 -0.40 -7.11
CA MET A 18 2.98 -1.41 -7.37
C MET A 18 1.69 -1.13 -6.58
N ALA A 19 1.80 -0.66 -5.33
CA ALA A 19 0.64 -0.23 -4.55
C ALA A 19 -0.05 0.98 -5.16
N TYR A 20 0.74 1.92 -5.67
CA TYR A 20 0.24 3.12 -6.30
C TYR A 20 -0.51 2.81 -7.59
N ASP A 21 0.03 1.93 -8.45
CA ASP A 21 -0.64 1.49 -9.69
C ASP A 21 -1.98 0.78 -9.39
N LEU A 22 -1.97 -0.15 -8.43
CA LEU A 22 -3.17 -0.86 -7.96
C LEU A 22 -4.23 0.09 -7.39
N PHE A 23 -3.79 1.12 -6.66
CA PHE A 23 -4.69 2.14 -6.14
C PHE A 23 -5.27 2.99 -7.26
N LEU A 24 -4.48 3.45 -8.23
CA LEU A 24 -5.00 4.25 -9.33
C LEU A 24 -6.06 3.51 -10.15
N ASP A 25 -5.86 2.20 -10.36
CA ASP A 25 -6.82 1.34 -11.07
C ASP A 25 -8.17 1.26 -10.33
N GLY A 26 -8.14 1.10 -9.00
CA GLY A 26 -9.37 0.96 -8.21
C GLY A 26 -9.97 2.27 -7.68
N ALA A 27 -9.20 3.37 -7.64
CA ALA A 27 -9.58 4.60 -6.94
C ALA A 27 -10.84 5.24 -7.54
N MET A 28 -10.94 5.28 -8.87
CA MET A 28 -12.12 5.88 -9.53
C MET A 28 -13.41 5.09 -9.32
N GLU A 29 -13.33 3.80 -8.98
CA GLU A 29 -14.52 2.96 -8.79
C GLU A 29 -14.86 2.76 -7.31
N ASN A 30 -13.87 2.80 -6.41
CA ASN A 30 -14.05 2.48 -4.99
C ASN A 30 -14.08 3.71 -4.07
N LEU A 31 -13.44 4.82 -4.43
CA LEU A 31 -13.49 6.05 -3.62
C LEU A 31 -14.81 6.78 -3.80
N GLU A 32 -15.23 7.51 -2.77
CA GLU A 32 -16.37 8.41 -2.86
C GLU A 32 -16.08 9.56 -3.83
N PRO A 33 -17.10 10.12 -4.51
CA PRO A 33 -16.90 11.22 -5.47
C PRO A 33 -16.24 12.47 -4.85
N ALA A 34 -16.37 12.67 -3.53
CA ALA A 34 -15.65 13.72 -2.82
C ALA A 34 -14.15 13.41 -2.73
N ASP A 35 -13.77 12.20 -2.33
CA ASP A 35 -12.38 11.77 -2.24
C ASP A 35 -11.71 11.71 -3.62
N GLN A 36 -12.41 11.24 -4.66
CA GLN A 36 -11.90 11.26 -6.04
C GLN A 36 -11.54 12.68 -6.50
N LEU A 37 -12.39 13.66 -6.15
CA LEU A 37 -12.15 15.06 -6.50
C LEU A 37 -10.98 15.64 -5.70
N ILE A 38 -10.93 15.39 -4.39
CA ILE A 38 -9.83 15.84 -3.53
C ILE A 38 -8.52 15.23 -3.99
N PHE A 39 -8.51 13.92 -4.26
CA PHE A 39 -7.38 13.21 -4.83
C PHE A 39 -6.93 13.87 -6.14
N ALA A 40 -7.81 14.02 -7.14
CA ALA A 40 -7.43 14.62 -8.41
C ALA A 40 -6.90 16.06 -8.30
N LEU A 41 -7.32 16.82 -7.28
CA LEU A 41 -6.90 18.22 -7.08
C LEU A 41 -5.65 18.38 -6.23
N GLN A 42 -5.48 17.56 -5.19
CA GLN A 42 -4.45 17.74 -4.16
C GLN A 42 -3.36 16.68 -4.20
N PHE A 43 -3.58 15.57 -4.90
CA PHE A 43 -2.63 14.46 -4.89
C PHE A 43 -1.27 14.81 -5.51
N GLU A 44 -1.20 15.67 -6.54
CA GLU A 44 0.08 16.07 -7.13
C GLU A 44 0.99 16.81 -6.14
N GLU A 45 0.42 17.51 -5.15
CA GLU A 45 1.17 18.33 -4.19
C GLU A 45 1.25 17.74 -2.78
N LEU A 46 0.19 17.05 -2.35
CA LEU A 46 0.01 16.53 -0.99
C LEU A 46 -0.15 15.01 -0.94
N GLY A 47 -0.24 14.36 -2.09
CA GLY A 47 -0.33 12.92 -2.22
C GLY A 47 0.98 12.25 -1.86
N ALA A 48 0.91 11.29 -0.94
CA ALA A 48 2.03 10.44 -0.64
C ALA A 48 1.57 8.98 -0.46
N ALA A 49 2.48 8.08 -0.81
CA ALA A 49 2.36 6.66 -0.55
C ALA A 49 3.52 6.27 0.37
N GLU A 50 3.19 5.75 1.55
CA GLU A 50 4.20 5.42 2.56
C GLU A 50 4.05 3.98 3.03
N ILE A 51 5.17 3.29 3.20
CA ILE A 51 5.18 1.96 3.82
C ILE A 51 5.09 2.15 5.32
N VAL A 52 4.03 1.60 5.91
CA VAL A 52 3.82 1.63 7.35
C VAL A 52 4.03 0.24 7.95
N PRO A 53 4.49 0.16 9.20
CA PRO A 53 4.45 -1.11 9.92
C PRO A 53 3.00 -1.58 10.04
N PHE A 54 2.79 -2.90 9.98
CA PHE A 54 1.48 -3.53 10.07
C PHE A 54 0.70 -3.02 11.27
N SER A 55 -0.23 -2.10 11.01
CA SER A 55 -1.01 -1.45 12.07
C SER A 55 -2.33 -2.18 12.32
N HIS A 56 -2.72 -3.09 11.43
CA HIS A 56 -3.89 -3.94 11.58
C HIS A 56 -3.49 -5.41 11.78
N ASN A 57 -4.38 -6.17 12.43
CA ASN A 57 -4.32 -7.63 12.48
C ASN A 57 -4.60 -8.22 11.09
N TRP A 58 -3.69 -8.02 10.14
CA TRP A 58 -3.76 -8.65 8.82
C TRP A 58 -3.82 -10.16 8.93
N GLN A 59 -3.28 -10.76 9.98
CA GLN A 59 -3.41 -12.19 10.27
C GLN A 59 -4.86 -12.70 10.34
N ASP A 60 -5.84 -11.83 10.64
CA ASP A 60 -7.27 -12.19 10.64
C ASP A 60 -7.89 -12.13 9.23
N ILE A 61 -7.28 -11.34 8.34
CA ILE A 61 -7.74 -11.08 6.97
C ILE A 61 -7.02 -12.01 5.97
N ILE A 62 -5.76 -12.29 6.23
CA ILE A 62 -4.84 -13.07 5.40
C ILE A 62 -4.88 -14.52 5.90
N ASN A 63 -4.99 -15.49 4.97
CA ASN A 63 -4.88 -16.91 5.33
C ASN A 63 -3.53 -17.21 6.01
N ASP A 64 -3.55 -18.10 7.00
CA ASP A 64 -2.43 -18.57 7.85
C ASP A 64 -1.17 -19.06 7.09
N ASN A 65 -1.21 -19.13 5.75
CA ASN A 65 -0.12 -19.59 4.88
C ASN A 65 0.78 -18.47 4.31
N ILE A 66 0.58 -17.22 4.74
CA ILE A 66 1.38 -16.06 4.31
C ILE A 66 2.07 -15.44 5.53
N GLU A 67 3.40 -15.34 5.46
CA GLU A 67 4.21 -14.76 6.53
C GLU A 67 4.18 -13.22 6.43
N LEU A 68 3.88 -12.55 7.55
CA LEU A 68 3.90 -11.08 7.63
C LEU A 68 5.26 -10.49 7.28
N GLU A 69 6.36 -11.19 7.58
CA GLU A 69 7.72 -10.76 7.24
C GLU A 69 7.95 -10.63 5.71
N GLN A 70 7.10 -11.29 4.92
CA GLN A 70 7.14 -11.22 3.46
C GLN A 70 6.08 -10.28 2.90
N LEU A 71 5.30 -9.61 3.75
CA LEU A 71 4.31 -8.63 3.36
C LEU A 71 4.87 -7.22 3.58
N SER A 72 4.27 -6.25 2.91
CA SER A 72 4.48 -4.82 3.12
C SER A 72 3.11 -4.15 3.08
N GLU A 73 2.85 -3.29 4.04
CA GLU A 73 1.66 -2.45 4.05
C GLU A 73 2.02 -1.06 3.55
N VAL A 74 1.40 -0.64 2.45
CA VAL A 74 1.52 0.70 1.89
C VAL A 74 0.21 1.44 2.15
N VAL A 75 0.28 2.65 2.68
CA VAL A 75 -0.87 3.53 2.80
C VAL A 75 -0.74 4.66 1.81
N ILE A 76 -1.86 5.00 1.16
CA ILE A 76 -1.94 6.03 0.15
C ILE A 76 -2.97 7.03 0.62
N GLY A 77 -2.56 8.29 0.69
CA GLY A 77 -3.38 9.34 1.28
C GLY A 77 -2.88 10.73 0.93
N LEU A 78 -3.42 11.71 1.65
CA LEU A 78 -2.97 13.10 1.61
C LEU A 78 -2.41 13.49 2.97
N ALA A 79 -1.27 14.17 2.91
CA ALA A 79 -0.76 14.90 4.04
C ALA A 79 -1.46 16.27 4.14
N GLN A 80 -1.55 16.82 5.34
CA GLN A 80 -2.04 18.19 5.53
C GLN A 80 -1.10 19.23 4.91
N SER A 81 0.16 18.87 4.69
CA SER A 81 1.22 19.71 4.13
C SER A 81 2.32 18.80 3.55
N PRO A 82 3.14 19.27 2.60
CA PRO A 82 4.17 18.43 1.96
C PRO A 82 5.26 17.91 2.92
N ASP A 83 5.38 18.51 4.10
CA ASP A 83 6.32 18.12 5.17
C ASP A 83 5.61 17.47 6.38
N ALA A 84 4.30 17.23 6.27
CA ALA A 84 3.49 16.63 7.34
C ALA A 84 3.23 15.15 7.07
N GLU A 85 2.90 14.42 8.14
CA GLU A 85 2.48 13.03 8.04
C GLU A 85 1.14 12.90 7.30
N LEU A 86 0.90 11.72 6.71
CA LEU A 86 -0.36 11.37 6.08
C LEU A 86 -1.48 11.36 7.14
N ASP A 87 -2.32 12.40 7.14
CA ASP A 87 -3.45 12.53 8.07
C ASP A 87 -4.73 11.93 7.47
N ASP A 88 -4.89 12.00 6.15
CA ASP A 88 -6.07 11.49 5.44
C ASP A 88 -5.71 10.30 4.54
N ILE A 89 -5.95 9.09 5.03
CA ILE A 89 -5.66 7.85 4.31
C ILE A 89 -6.85 7.46 3.42
N PHE A 90 -6.64 7.45 2.11
CA PHE A 90 -7.65 7.02 1.13
C PHE A 90 -7.71 5.51 0.96
N ALA A 91 -6.55 4.85 0.96
CA ALA A 91 -6.49 3.40 0.84
C ALA A 91 -5.25 2.83 1.52
N ARG A 92 -5.36 1.56 1.91
CA ARG A 92 -4.29 0.76 2.48
C ARG A 92 -4.09 -0.47 1.60
N VAL A 93 -2.96 -0.54 0.94
CA VAL A 93 -2.59 -1.62 0.03
C VAL A 93 -1.59 -2.54 0.72
N LEU A 94 -1.98 -3.78 0.93
CA LEU A 94 -1.09 -4.82 1.42
C LEU A 94 -0.52 -5.58 0.23
N ILE A 95 0.80 -5.70 0.14
CA ILE A 95 1.49 -6.38 -0.96
C ILE A 95 2.50 -7.39 -0.43
N SER A 96 2.60 -8.53 -1.11
CA SER A 96 3.66 -9.52 -0.87
C SER A 96 4.96 -9.13 -1.57
N ARG A 97 6.03 -9.02 -0.78
CA ARG A 97 7.42 -8.88 -1.25
C ARG A 97 7.97 -10.14 -1.89
N HIS A 98 7.23 -11.26 -1.85
CA HIS A 98 7.71 -12.53 -2.37
C HIS A 98 7.30 -12.74 -3.85
N PRO A 99 8.24 -12.79 -4.80
CA PRO A 99 7.93 -12.85 -6.23
C PRO A 99 7.19 -14.14 -6.64
N SER A 100 7.38 -15.26 -5.92
CA SER A 100 6.67 -16.52 -6.21
C SER A 100 5.26 -16.58 -5.62
N LYS A 101 4.87 -15.63 -4.77
CA LYS A 101 3.54 -15.54 -4.16
C LYS A 101 3.03 -14.10 -4.29
N PRO A 102 2.66 -13.65 -5.50
CA PRO A 102 2.06 -12.35 -5.68
C PRO A 102 0.71 -12.34 -4.96
N PHE A 103 0.61 -11.49 -3.95
CA PHE A 103 -0.60 -11.26 -3.18
C PHE A 103 -0.74 -9.76 -2.99
N HIS A 104 -1.91 -9.22 -3.28
CA HIS A 104 -2.24 -7.84 -3.00
C HIS A 104 -3.65 -7.75 -2.42
N HIS A 105 -3.87 -6.80 -1.51
CA HIS A 105 -5.19 -6.51 -0.97
C HIS A 105 -5.32 -5.00 -0.75
N ILE A 106 -6.42 -4.41 -1.23
CA ILE A 106 -6.66 -2.98 -1.08
C ILE A 106 -7.85 -2.77 -0.14
N LEU A 107 -7.62 -2.03 0.94
CA LEU A 107 -8.66 -1.54 1.83
C LEU A 107 -8.89 -0.06 1.56
N TRP A 108 -10.06 0.25 1.03
CA TRP A 108 -10.49 1.62 0.78
C TRP A 108 -11.07 2.26 2.05
N LYS A 109 -10.86 3.56 2.21
CA LYS A 109 -11.57 4.40 3.18
C LYS A 109 -13.09 4.29 2.92
N LYS A 110 -13.88 4.19 3.98
CA LYS A 110 -15.34 4.10 3.95
C LYS A 110 -15.96 5.10 4.92
#